data_AF-A0A377W0B2-F1
#
_entry.id   AF-A0A377W0B2-F1
#
_cell.length_a   1.000
_cell.length_b   1.000
_cell.length_c   1.000
_cell.angle_alpha   90.00
_cell.angle_beta   90.00
_cell.angle_gamma   90.00
#
_symmetry.space_group_name_H-M   'P 1'
#
loop_
_entity.id
_entity.type
_entity.pdbx_description
1 polymer ?
#
loop_
_entity_poly.entity_id
_entity_poly.type
_entity_poly.pdbx_seq_one_letter_code
_entity_poly.pdbx_strand_id
1 'polypeptide(L)'
;MSKIWSKEETLWSFALYGTAVGAGTLFLPIQLGSAGAIVLFITALVAWPLTYWPHKALSQFILSANIAPGTGITGAVNHYYGKKIGNLITGLYFLAFFVVVLIYAVAITNSLAEQVAHRTPMTPGLRALLSLGVVLVLNLIFLMGRQVTIKVMGFLVFPLIACFLFLSLYLIRGLASGASHQPDAVQPADAPPGLDLYSRDGFRF
;
A
#
# COMPACT_ATOMS: atom_id res chain seq x y z
N MET A 1 -26.90 5.73 -27.82
CA MET A 1 -27.05 5.04 -26.52
C MET A 1 -25.69 5.00 -25.86
N SER A 2 -25.46 5.82 -24.82
CA SER A 2 -24.20 5.76 -24.07
C SER A 2 -24.17 4.43 -23.31
N LYS A 3 -23.18 3.59 -23.62
CA LYS A 3 -22.90 2.43 -22.79
C LYS A 3 -22.18 3.00 -21.56
N ILE A 4 -22.93 3.34 -20.52
CA ILE A 4 -22.46 4.06 -19.32
C ILE A 4 -21.38 3.27 -18.55
N TRP A 5 -21.14 2.01 -18.93
CA TRP A 5 -20.15 1.16 -18.28
C TRP A 5 -19.67 0.04 -19.21
N SER A 6 -18.35 -0.04 -19.40
CA SER A 6 -17.67 -1.08 -20.16
C SER A 6 -16.90 -2.01 -19.23
N LYS A 7 -16.65 -3.25 -19.70
CA LYS A 7 -15.79 -4.20 -18.98
C LYS A 7 -14.38 -3.66 -18.80
N GLU A 8 -13.92 -2.83 -19.73
CA GLU A 8 -12.62 -2.18 -19.68
C GLU A 8 -12.54 -1.14 -18.56
N GLU A 9 -13.55 -0.28 -18.39
CA GLU A 9 -13.61 0.71 -17.29
C GLU A 9 -13.66 0.04 -15.90
N THR A 10 -14.32 -1.13 -15.81
CA THR A 10 -14.30 -1.94 -14.59
C THR A 10 -12.89 -2.45 -14.28
N LEU A 11 -12.21 -2.97 -15.31
CA LEU A 11 -10.87 -3.51 -15.18
C LEU A 11 -9.85 -2.43 -14.83
N TRP A 12 -10.00 -1.24 -15.40
CA TRP A 12 -9.22 -0.05 -15.04
C TRP A 12 -9.48 0.40 -13.60
N SER A 13 -10.73 0.37 -13.16
CA SER A 13 -11.10 0.70 -11.78
C SER A 13 -10.48 -0.28 -10.78
N PHE A 14 -10.50 -1.59 -11.09
CA PHE A 14 -9.80 -2.59 -10.28
C PHE A 14 -8.28 -2.40 -10.32
N ALA A 15 -7.68 -2.16 -11.47
CA ALA A 15 -6.24 -1.90 -11.56
C ALA A 15 -5.85 -0.66 -10.71
N LEU A 16 -6.62 0.43 -10.78
CA LEU A 16 -6.43 1.62 -9.94
C LEU A 16 -6.55 1.30 -8.45
N TYR A 17 -7.58 0.54 -8.05
CA TYR A 17 -7.72 0.09 -6.67
C TYR A 17 -6.51 -0.75 -6.21
N GLY A 18 -6.04 -1.69 -7.03
CA GLY A 18 -4.86 -2.50 -6.74
C GLY A 18 -3.60 -1.67 -6.52
N THR A 19 -3.43 -0.58 -7.28
CA THR A 19 -2.30 0.34 -7.04
C THR A 19 -2.45 1.17 -5.76
N ALA A 20 -3.67 1.50 -5.35
CA ALA A 20 -3.91 2.27 -4.12
C ALA A 20 -3.72 1.44 -2.84
N VAL A 21 -4.05 0.14 -2.89
CA VAL A 21 -3.94 -0.78 -1.74
C VAL A 21 -2.57 -1.47 -1.66
N GLY A 22 -1.58 -0.98 -2.42
CA GLY A 22 -0.22 -1.55 -2.44
C GLY A 22 0.47 -1.61 -1.06
N ALA A 23 1.72 -2.06 -1.06
CA ALA A 23 2.51 -2.33 0.16
C ALA A 23 2.46 -1.20 1.21
N GLY A 24 2.45 0.07 0.79
CA GLY A 24 2.33 1.21 1.70
C GLY A 24 1.06 1.19 2.56
N THR A 25 -0.08 0.82 1.99
CA THR A 25 -1.38 0.75 2.69
C THR A 25 -1.49 -0.48 3.59
N LEU A 26 -0.63 -1.49 3.42
CA LEU A 26 -0.52 -2.63 4.33
C LEU A 26 0.43 -2.34 5.49
N PHE A 27 1.63 -1.84 5.21
CA PHE A 27 2.67 -1.67 6.22
C PHE A 27 2.49 -0.41 7.08
N LEU A 28 2.04 0.72 6.49
CA LEU A 28 1.85 1.95 7.28
C LEU A 28 0.74 1.78 8.33
N PRO A 29 -0.48 1.29 7.99
CA PRO A 29 -1.53 1.15 9.00
C PRO A 29 -1.22 0.10 10.06
N ILE A 30 -0.46 -0.96 9.73
CA ILE A 30 0.01 -1.90 10.75
C ILE A 30 0.99 -1.22 11.71
N GLN A 31 1.97 -0.47 11.17
CA GLN A 31 2.93 0.28 11.99
C GLN A 31 2.25 1.38 12.81
N LEU A 32 1.38 2.18 12.21
CA LEU A 32 0.63 3.24 12.86
C LEU A 32 -0.39 2.68 13.86
N GLY A 33 -0.94 1.49 13.60
CA GLY A 33 -1.82 0.77 14.52
C GLY A 33 -1.11 0.33 15.79
N SER A 34 0.18 -0.04 15.69
CA SER A 34 1.00 -0.30 16.86
C SER A 34 1.23 0.96 17.72
N ALA A 35 1.15 2.16 17.12
CA ALA A 35 1.18 3.43 17.84
C ALA A 35 -0.18 3.82 18.49
N GLY A 36 -1.25 3.05 18.23
CA GLY A 36 -2.55 3.19 18.87
C GLY A 36 -3.70 3.52 17.90
N ALA A 37 -4.91 3.07 18.26
CA ALA A 37 -6.11 3.21 17.43
C ALA A 37 -6.49 4.69 17.15
N ILE A 38 -6.22 5.59 18.10
CA ILE A 38 -6.49 7.03 17.94
C ILE A 38 -5.56 7.64 16.88
N VAL A 39 -4.29 7.23 16.84
CA VAL A 39 -3.32 7.70 15.83
C VAL A 39 -3.75 7.27 14.44
N LEU A 40 -4.24 6.04 14.29
CA LEU A 40 -4.81 5.56 13.03
C LEU A 40 -6.01 6.40 12.58
N PHE A 41 -6.94 6.68 13.50
CA PHE A 41 -8.14 7.45 13.18
C PHE A 41 -7.81 8.88 12.73
N ILE A 42 -6.91 9.57 13.46
CA ILE A 42 -6.46 10.91 13.10
C ILE A 42 -5.74 10.90 11.76
N THR A 43 -4.84 9.93 11.55
CA THR A 43 -4.10 9.81 10.28
C THR A 43 -5.05 9.57 9.12
N ALA A 44 -6.09 8.74 9.28
CA ALA A 44 -7.11 8.52 8.26
C ALA A 44 -7.89 9.81 7.94
N LEU A 45 -8.27 10.57 8.97
CA LEU A 45 -9.00 11.83 8.82
C LEU A 45 -8.16 12.88 8.06
N VAL A 46 -6.85 12.94 8.32
CA VAL A 46 -5.92 13.85 7.61
C VAL A 46 -5.57 13.36 6.20
N ALA A 47 -5.39 12.06 6.01
CA ALA A 47 -5.05 11.48 4.71
C ALA A 47 -6.19 11.64 3.68
N TRP A 48 -7.44 11.61 4.14
CA TRP A 48 -8.61 11.77 3.27
C TRP A 48 -8.61 13.07 2.45
N PRO A 49 -8.57 14.28 3.04
CA PRO A 49 -8.53 15.53 2.27
C PRO A 49 -7.26 15.65 1.44
N LEU A 50 -6.12 15.22 1.97
CA LEU A 50 -4.82 15.31 1.31
C LEU A 50 -4.76 14.47 0.03
N THR A 51 -5.51 13.38 -0.04
CA THR A 51 -5.58 12.52 -1.24
C THR A 51 -6.74 12.91 -2.15
N TYR A 52 -7.92 13.21 -1.60
CA TYR A 52 -9.13 13.49 -2.37
C TYR A 52 -9.02 14.77 -3.23
N TRP A 53 -8.58 15.89 -2.66
CA TRP A 53 -8.55 17.16 -3.39
C TRP A 53 -7.56 17.16 -4.57
N PRO A 54 -6.31 16.66 -4.44
CA PRO A 54 -5.40 16.59 -5.57
C PRO A 54 -5.90 15.67 -6.69
N HIS A 55 -6.50 14.51 -6.35
CA HIS A 55 -7.05 13.61 -7.38
C HIS A 55 -8.24 14.24 -8.10
N LYS A 56 -9.11 14.96 -7.39
CA LYS A 56 -10.21 15.73 -7.98
C LYS A 56 -9.69 16.83 -8.90
N ALA A 57 -8.70 17.62 -8.45
CA ALA A 57 -8.11 18.68 -9.23
C ALA A 57 -7.42 18.15 -10.50
N LEU A 58 -6.68 17.04 -10.40
CA LEU A 58 -6.04 16.38 -11.54
C LEU A 58 -7.07 15.88 -12.55
N SER A 59 -8.16 15.26 -12.08
CA SER A 59 -9.23 14.78 -12.96
C SER A 59 -9.90 15.93 -13.72
N GLN A 60 -10.18 17.03 -13.02
CA GLN A 60 -10.73 18.24 -13.64
C GLN A 60 -9.77 18.87 -14.64
N PHE A 61 -8.46 18.89 -14.34
CA PHE A 61 -7.43 19.39 -15.25
C PHE A 61 -7.30 18.56 -16.53
N ILE A 62 -7.37 17.23 -16.43
CA ILE A 62 -7.33 16.35 -17.60
C ILE A 62 -8.60 16.51 -18.44
N LEU A 63 -9.77 16.63 -17.81
CA LEU A 63 -11.04 16.81 -18.51
C LEU A 63 -11.20 18.19 -19.14
N SER A 64 -10.60 19.24 -18.55
CA SER A 64 -10.63 20.59 -19.11
C SER A 64 -9.73 20.73 -20.33
N ALA A 65 -8.66 19.91 -20.40
CA ALA A 65 -7.80 19.83 -21.56
C ALA A 65 -8.57 19.20 -22.74
N ASN A 66 -9.18 20.03 -23.57
CA ASN A 66 -9.93 19.63 -24.77
C ASN A 66 -9.00 19.08 -25.87
N ILE A 67 -8.41 17.91 -25.63
CA ILE A 67 -7.38 17.29 -26.47
C ILE A 67 -7.90 15.93 -26.97
N ALA A 68 -7.36 15.46 -28.10
CA ALA A 68 -7.64 14.15 -28.65
C ALA A 68 -7.46 13.03 -27.58
N PRO A 69 -8.39 12.06 -27.54
CA PRO A 69 -8.33 10.97 -26.57
C PRO A 69 -7.01 10.20 -26.68
N GLY A 70 -6.32 10.01 -25.55
CA GLY A 70 -5.08 9.23 -25.46
C GLY A 70 -3.78 10.02 -25.27
N THR A 71 -3.81 11.37 -25.32
CA THR A 71 -2.61 12.20 -25.04
C THR A 71 -2.25 12.30 -23.56
N GLY A 72 -3.15 11.89 -22.66
CA GLY A 72 -2.91 11.79 -21.22
C GLY A 72 -2.48 13.11 -20.55
N ILE A 73 -1.88 12.98 -19.36
CA ILE A 73 -1.47 14.09 -18.50
C ILE A 73 -0.43 14.98 -19.20
N THR A 74 0.52 14.37 -19.91
CA THR A 74 1.57 15.09 -20.64
C THR A 74 1.02 15.96 -21.78
N GLY A 75 -0.07 15.53 -22.42
CA GLY A 75 -0.80 16.34 -23.41
C GLY A 75 -1.50 17.53 -22.76
N ALA A 76 -2.22 17.28 -21.65
CA ALA A 76 -2.94 18.32 -20.91
C ALA A 76 -2.01 19.45 -20.44
N VAL A 77 -0.84 19.11 -19.90
CA VAL A 77 0.15 20.10 -19.47
C VAL A 77 0.75 20.87 -20.65
N ASN A 78 1.09 20.20 -21.75
CA ASN A 78 1.59 20.90 -22.94
C ASN A 78 0.57 21.87 -23.54
N HIS A 79 -0.72 21.56 -23.47
CA HIS A 79 -1.80 22.42 -23.97
C HIS A 79 -1.96 23.71 -23.15
N TYR A 80 -1.95 23.60 -21.81
CA TYR A 80 -2.15 24.76 -20.93
C TYR A 80 -0.88 25.58 -20.66
N TYR A 81 0.27 24.92 -20.52
CA TYR A 81 1.52 25.56 -20.09
C TYR A 81 2.57 25.69 -21.20
N GLY A 82 2.27 25.15 -22.39
CA GLY A 82 3.18 25.17 -23.53
C GLY A 82 4.33 24.16 -23.45
N LYS A 83 5.04 24.01 -24.56
CA LYS A 83 6.03 22.93 -24.79
C LYS A 83 7.21 22.92 -23.82
N LYS A 84 7.66 24.09 -23.34
CA LYS A 84 8.81 24.21 -22.43
C LYS A 84 8.48 23.67 -21.03
N ILE A 85 7.35 24.11 -20.46
CA ILE A 85 6.90 23.67 -19.14
C ILE A 85 6.42 22.22 -19.20
N GLY A 86 5.73 21.83 -20.27
CA GLY A 86 5.29 20.44 -20.43
C GLY A 86 6.45 19.45 -20.54
N ASN A 87 7.57 19.79 -21.18
CA ASN A 87 8.77 18.95 -21.14
C ASN A 87 9.38 18.84 -19.74
N LEU A 88 9.42 19.93 -18.97
CA LEU A 88 9.92 19.91 -17.59
C LEU A 88 9.06 18.99 -16.70
N ILE A 89 7.74 19.15 -16.77
CA ILE A 89 6.80 18.30 -16.01
C ILE A 89 6.87 16.85 -16.47
N THR A 90 7.03 16.58 -17.77
CA THR A 90 7.21 15.22 -18.28
C THR A 90 8.51 14.59 -17.75
N GLY A 91 9.60 15.36 -17.69
CA GLY A 91 10.86 14.90 -17.09
C GLY A 91 10.71 14.60 -15.60
N LEU A 92 10.01 15.47 -14.87
CA LEU A 92 9.74 15.26 -13.44
C LEU A 92 8.83 14.06 -13.20
N TYR A 93 7.83 13.86 -14.06
CA TYR A 93 6.97 12.68 -14.05
C TYR A 93 7.77 11.40 -14.28
N PHE A 94 8.66 11.39 -15.28
CA PHE A 94 9.55 10.27 -15.52
C PHE A 94 10.45 9.98 -14.31
N LEU A 95 11.05 11.00 -13.71
CA LEU A 95 11.91 10.84 -12.53
C LEU A 95 11.13 10.28 -11.34
N ALA A 96 9.92 10.79 -11.07
CA ALA A 96 9.07 10.30 -10.00
C ALA A 96 8.71 8.82 -10.20
N PHE A 97 8.26 8.44 -11.41
CA PHE A 97 7.97 7.04 -11.73
C PHE A 97 9.19 6.14 -11.63
N PHE A 98 10.36 6.61 -12.09
CA PHE A 98 11.62 5.88 -11.98
C PHE A 98 11.96 5.58 -10.52
N VAL A 99 11.88 6.60 -9.64
CA VAL A 99 12.14 6.43 -8.20
C VAL A 99 11.14 5.46 -7.57
N VAL A 100 9.85 5.58 -7.88
CA VAL A 100 8.82 4.67 -7.38
C VAL A 100 9.12 3.22 -7.78
N VAL A 101 9.40 2.97 -9.06
CA VAL A 101 9.75 1.63 -9.56
C VAL A 101 10.99 1.08 -8.86
N LEU A 102 12.02 1.91 -8.63
CA LEU A 102 13.25 1.50 -7.95
C LEU A 102 12.98 1.08 -6.49
N ILE A 103 12.20 1.88 -5.75
CA ILE A 103 11.83 1.56 -4.36
C ILE A 103 11.05 0.24 -4.30
N TYR A 104 10.10 0.03 -5.22
CA TYR A 104 9.34 -1.22 -5.29
C TYR A 104 10.23 -2.42 -5.63
N ALA A 105 11.17 -2.28 -6.58
CA ALA A 105 12.10 -3.34 -6.93
C ALA A 105 12.98 -3.74 -5.73
N VAL A 106 13.48 -2.76 -4.98
CA VAL A 106 14.27 -3.00 -3.75
C VAL A 106 13.41 -3.65 -2.67
N ALA A 107 12.19 -3.18 -2.46
CA ALA A 107 11.27 -3.74 -1.45
C ALA A 107 10.94 -5.22 -1.75
N ILE A 108 10.55 -5.55 -2.99
CA ILE A 108 10.24 -6.92 -3.39
C ILE A 108 11.46 -7.81 -3.26
N THR A 109 12.62 -7.33 -3.70
CA THR A 109 13.89 -8.06 -3.57
C THR A 109 14.20 -8.39 -2.10
N ASN A 110 14.07 -7.41 -1.20
CA ASN A 110 14.34 -7.60 0.22
C ASN A 110 13.34 -8.59 0.84
N SER A 111 12.04 -8.44 0.59
CA SER A 111 11.03 -9.36 1.12
C SER A 111 11.21 -10.79 0.60
N LEU A 112 11.58 -10.97 -0.66
CA LEU A 112 11.86 -12.29 -1.22
C LEU A 112 13.15 -12.88 -0.64
N ALA A 113 14.18 -12.05 -0.46
CA ALA A 113 15.42 -12.48 0.16
C ALA A 113 15.20 -12.96 1.60
N GLU A 114 14.37 -12.28 2.38
CA GLU A 114 13.98 -12.72 3.74
C GLU A 114 13.22 -14.05 3.72
N GLN A 115 12.28 -14.24 2.79
CA GLN A 115 11.56 -15.52 2.66
C GLN A 115 12.47 -16.69 2.27
N VAL A 116 13.44 -16.46 1.38
CA VAL A 116 14.42 -17.48 0.99
C VAL A 116 15.43 -17.73 2.11
N ALA A 117 15.83 -16.67 2.84
CA ALA A 117 16.72 -16.78 4.01
C ALA A 117 16.12 -17.66 5.12
N HIS A 118 14.80 -17.66 5.25
CA HIS A 118 14.09 -18.53 6.19
C HIS A 118 14.22 -20.03 5.86
N ARG A 119 14.57 -20.38 4.61
CA ARG A 119 14.73 -21.77 4.15
C ARG A 119 16.19 -22.15 3.87
N THR A 120 17.07 -21.18 3.58
CA THR A 120 18.45 -21.40 3.15
C THR A 120 19.36 -20.32 3.74
N PRO A 121 20.56 -20.64 4.27
CA PRO A 121 21.49 -19.62 4.74
C PRO A 121 21.90 -18.69 3.58
N MET A 122 21.60 -17.40 3.74
CA MET A 122 21.81 -16.39 2.70
C MET A 122 23.28 -15.99 2.57
N THR A 123 23.85 -16.20 1.38
CA THR A 123 25.14 -15.62 0.99
C THR A 123 24.92 -14.32 0.20
N PRO A 124 25.83 -13.34 0.28
CA PRO A 124 25.72 -12.05 -0.45
C PRO A 124 25.54 -12.22 -1.97
N GLY A 125 26.16 -13.25 -2.55
CA GLY A 125 26.04 -13.57 -3.97
C GLY A 125 24.64 -14.07 -4.38
N LEU A 126 23.99 -14.88 -3.53
CA LEU A 126 22.65 -15.39 -3.80
C LEU A 126 21.60 -14.25 -3.75
N ARG A 127 21.78 -13.28 -2.85
CA ARG A 127 20.92 -12.09 -2.79
C ARG A 127 21.03 -11.21 -4.04
N ALA A 128 22.24 -11.04 -4.57
CA ALA A 128 22.47 -10.29 -5.82
C ALA A 128 21.88 -11.01 -7.04
N LEU A 129 21.99 -12.34 -7.10
CA LEU A 129 21.36 -13.13 -8.17
C LEU A 129 19.82 -13.09 -8.07
N LEU A 130 19.28 -13.13 -6.86
CA LEU A 130 17.85 -13.02 -6.60
C LEU A 130 17.31 -11.65 -7.01
N SER A 131 18.01 -10.57 -6.66
CA SER A 131 17.61 -9.21 -7.06
C SER A 131 17.62 -9.02 -8.57
N LEU A 132 18.66 -9.54 -9.24
CA LEU A 132 18.77 -9.51 -10.69
C LEU A 132 17.61 -10.30 -11.33
N GLY A 133 17.33 -11.51 -10.83
CA GLY A 133 16.21 -12.32 -11.29
C GLY A 133 14.85 -11.63 -11.13
N VAL A 134 14.59 -11.03 -9.97
CA VAL A 134 13.36 -10.28 -9.69
C VAL A 134 13.20 -9.10 -10.64
N VAL A 135 14.25 -8.29 -10.80
CA VAL A 135 14.23 -7.13 -11.70
C VAL A 135 14.01 -7.57 -13.16
N LEU A 136 14.66 -8.65 -13.60
CA LEU A 136 14.54 -9.15 -14.95
C LEU A 136 13.14 -9.68 -15.25
N VAL A 137 12.52 -10.42 -14.32
CA VAL A 137 11.14 -10.90 -14.44
C VAL A 137 10.16 -9.72 -14.47
N LEU A 138 10.31 -8.75 -13.55
CA LEU A 138 9.46 -7.55 -13.54
C LEU A 138 9.55 -6.77 -14.85
N ASN A 139 10.76 -6.62 -15.40
CA ASN A 139 10.98 -5.95 -16.68
C ASN A 139 10.32 -6.72 -17.83
N LEU A 140 10.45 -8.05 -17.83
CA LEU A 140 9.84 -8.92 -18.85
C LEU A 140 8.30 -8.84 -18.84
N ILE A 141 7.68 -8.80 -17.66
CA ILE A 141 6.22 -8.61 -17.51
C ILE A 141 5.80 -7.24 -18.06
N PHE A 142 6.63 -6.20 -17.88
CA PHE A 142 6.36 -4.88 -18.41
C PHE A 142 6.42 -4.85 -19.95
N LEU A 143 7.29 -5.65 -20.56
CA LEU A 143 7.40 -5.79 -22.02
C LEU A 143 6.21 -6.52 -22.67
N MET A 144 5.47 -7.36 -21.93
CA MET A 144 4.31 -8.11 -22.44
C MET A 144 3.10 -7.22 -22.80
N GLY A 145 3.18 -5.91 -22.56
CA GLY A 145 2.27 -4.92 -23.10
C GLY A 145 1.08 -4.58 -22.21
N ARG A 146 0.54 -3.37 -22.43
CA ARG A 146 -0.47 -2.71 -21.58
C ARG A 146 -1.70 -3.56 -21.29
N GLN A 147 -2.21 -4.31 -22.27
CA GLN A 147 -3.45 -5.09 -22.11
C GLN A 147 -3.26 -6.29 -21.17
N VAL A 148 -2.09 -6.92 -21.18
CA VAL A 148 -1.76 -8.00 -20.26
C VAL A 148 -1.59 -7.43 -18.85
N THR A 149 -0.89 -6.30 -18.72
CA THR A 149 -0.68 -5.63 -17.42
C THR A 149 -1.99 -5.27 -16.74
N ILE A 150 -2.93 -4.65 -17.46
CA ILE A 150 -4.23 -4.25 -16.88
C ILE A 150 -5.05 -5.47 -16.44
N LYS A 151 -5.00 -6.56 -17.23
CA LYS A 151 -5.70 -7.81 -16.89
C LYS A 151 -5.09 -8.50 -15.66
N VAL A 152 -3.76 -8.56 -15.58
CA VAL A 152 -3.05 -9.13 -14.43
C VAL A 152 -3.32 -8.31 -13.16
N MET A 153 -3.22 -6.98 -13.23
CA MET A 153 -3.49 -6.12 -12.08
C MET A 153 -4.95 -6.21 -11.61
N GLY A 154 -5.91 -6.20 -12.54
CA GLY A 154 -7.31 -6.39 -12.21
C GLY A 154 -7.59 -7.77 -11.58
N PHE A 155 -6.91 -8.83 -12.05
CA PHE A 155 -7.03 -10.15 -11.44
C PHE A 155 -6.40 -10.23 -10.04
N LEU A 156 -5.26 -9.56 -9.82
CA LEU A 156 -4.51 -9.56 -8.56
C LEU A 156 -5.29 -8.92 -7.39
N VAL A 157 -6.27 -8.07 -7.70
CA VAL A 157 -7.14 -7.44 -6.69
C VAL A 157 -8.03 -8.46 -5.97
N PHE A 158 -8.51 -9.49 -6.66
CA PHE A 158 -9.38 -10.50 -6.07
C PHE A 158 -8.74 -11.28 -4.90
N PRO A 159 -7.54 -11.88 -5.03
CA PRO A 159 -6.90 -12.56 -3.90
C PRO A 159 -6.53 -11.59 -2.77
N LEU A 160 -6.24 -10.33 -3.09
CA LEU A 160 -5.93 -9.30 -2.10
C LEU A 160 -7.17 -8.95 -1.25
N ILE A 161 -8.34 -8.75 -1.87
CA ILE A 161 -9.61 -8.54 -1.14
C ILE A 161 -9.96 -9.78 -0.31
N ALA A 162 -9.78 -10.99 -0.85
CA ALA A 162 -10.03 -12.22 -0.11
C ALA A 162 -9.13 -12.34 1.13
N CYS A 163 -7.85 -11.97 1.01
CA CYS A 163 -6.92 -11.93 2.14
C CYS A 163 -7.36 -10.94 3.22
N PHE A 164 -7.79 -9.73 2.84
CA PHE A 164 -8.32 -8.76 3.80
C PHE A 164 -9.59 -9.23 4.49
N LEU A 165 -10.50 -9.85 3.76
CA LEU A 165 -11.73 -10.40 4.32
C LEU A 165 -11.39 -11.51 5.33
N PHE A 166 -10.47 -12.41 4.98
CA PHE A 166 -10.00 -13.45 5.89
C PHE A 166 -9.30 -12.87 7.13
N LEU A 167 -8.39 -11.91 6.96
CA LEU A 167 -7.71 -11.24 8.06
C LEU A 167 -8.70 -10.52 8.99
N SER A 168 -9.71 -9.86 8.42
CA SER A 168 -10.77 -9.20 9.19
C SER A 168 -11.58 -10.20 10.01
N LEU A 169 -12.03 -11.32 9.41
CA LEU A 169 -12.72 -12.39 10.14
C LEU A 169 -11.84 -13.03 11.22
N TYR A 170 -10.55 -13.23 10.92
CA TYR A 170 -9.57 -13.76 11.86
C TYR A 170 -9.39 -12.85 13.08
N LEU A 171 -9.25 -11.53 12.86
CA LEU A 171 -9.15 -10.54 13.93
C LEU A 171 -10.43 -10.48 14.78
N ILE A 172 -11.61 -10.52 14.16
CA ILE A 172 -12.89 -10.55 14.88
C ILE A 172 -13.00 -11.82 15.72
N ARG A 173 -12.61 -12.98 15.17
CA ARG A 173 -12.61 -14.25 15.90
C ARG A 173 -11.61 -14.25 17.06
N GLY A 174 -10.42 -13.67 16.85
CA GLY A 174 -9.38 -13.50 17.86
C GLY A 174 -9.83 -12.58 19.01
N LEU A 175 -10.50 -11.47 18.68
CA LEU A 175 -11.10 -10.57 19.66
C LEU A 175 -12.22 -11.26 20.45
N ALA A 176 -13.06 -12.04 19.77
CA ALA A 176 -14.12 -12.83 20.41
C ALA A 176 -13.56 -13.94 21.33
N SER A 177 -12.42 -14.55 21.01
CA SER A 177 -11.75 -15.52 21.88
C SER A 177 -10.97 -14.90 23.05
N GLY A 178 -10.51 -13.64 22.91
CA GLY A 178 -9.87 -12.90 23.99
C GLY A 178 -10.87 -12.43 25.07
N ALA A 179 -12.13 -12.20 24.70
CA ALA A 179 -13.19 -11.82 25.63
C ALA A 179 -13.68 -12.99 26.52
N SER A 180 -13.37 -14.24 26.18
CA SER A 180 -13.68 -15.41 27.02
C SER A 180 -12.61 -15.72 28.08
N HIS A 181 -11.46 -15.04 28.07
CA HIS A 181 -10.53 -15.02 29.18
C HIS A 181 -10.70 -13.71 29.95
N GLN A 182 -11.76 -13.65 30.75
CA GLN A 182 -11.81 -12.82 31.95
C GLN A 182 -10.51 -13.10 32.74
N PRO A 183 -9.75 -12.10 33.22
CA PRO A 183 -8.69 -12.39 34.19
C PRO A 183 -9.41 -12.98 35.39
N ASP A 184 -9.14 -14.26 35.70
CA ASP A 184 -9.54 -14.83 36.97
C ASP A 184 -9.06 -13.86 38.05
N ALA A 185 -10.04 -13.30 38.77
CA ALA A 185 -9.76 -12.49 39.93
C ALA A 185 -8.81 -13.30 40.81
N VAL A 186 -7.63 -12.74 41.06
CA VAL A 186 -6.66 -13.29 42.00
C VAL A 186 -7.43 -13.59 43.30
N GLN A 187 -7.63 -14.87 43.59
CA GLN A 187 -8.15 -15.31 44.87
C GLN A 187 -7.19 -14.80 45.96
N PRO A 188 -7.68 -14.08 46.97
CA PRO A 188 -6.83 -13.60 48.05
C PRO A 188 -6.57 -14.78 49.00
N ALA A 189 -5.65 -15.67 48.64
CA ALA A 189 -5.28 -16.79 49.50
C ALA A 189 -3.79 -17.11 49.54
N ASP A 190 -2.96 -16.62 48.60
CA ASP A 190 -1.54 -16.97 48.54
C ASP A 190 -0.62 -15.73 48.54
N ALA A 191 -0.77 -14.86 49.53
CA ALA A 191 0.22 -13.80 49.78
C ALA A 191 1.33 -14.33 50.71
N PRO A 192 2.59 -14.49 50.25
CA PRO A 192 3.71 -14.66 51.16
C PRO A 192 3.88 -13.38 52.00
N PRO A 193 4.15 -13.48 53.31
CA PRO A 193 4.28 -12.30 54.15
C PRO A 193 5.57 -11.56 53.78
N GLY A 194 5.43 -10.32 53.29
CA GLY A 194 6.54 -9.37 53.31
C GLY A 194 7.02 -8.77 51.99
N LEU A 195 6.14 -8.40 51.06
CA LEU A 195 6.53 -7.49 49.97
C LEU A 195 5.43 -6.44 49.69
N ASP A 196 5.12 -5.69 50.73
CA ASP A 196 4.26 -4.50 50.70
C ASP A 196 5.14 -3.23 50.63
N LEU A 197 5.94 -3.10 49.57
CA LEU A 197 6.96 -2.04 49.46
C LEU A 197 7.11 -1.40 48.08
N TYR A 198 6.07 -1.45 47.24
CA TYR A 198 6.04 -0.58 46.05
C TYR A 198 4.61 -0.13 45.69
N SER A 199 3.90 0.33 46.71
CA SER A 199 2.77 1.24 46.51
C SER A 199 3.35 2.64 46.34
N ARG A 200 2.89 3.32 45.27
CA ARG A 200 2.90 4.78 45.10
C ARG A 200 4.29 5.43 44.95
N ASP A 201 4.64 5.75 43.71
CA ASP A 201 4.81 7.15 43.29
C ASP A 201 5.34 7.26 41.85
N GLY A 202 4.84 8.25 41.12
CA GLY A 202 5.66 8.94 40.12
C GLY A 202 5.33 8.68 38.65
N PHE A 203 4.28 9.33 38.17
CA PHE A 203 4.32 10.08 36.90
C PHE A 203 5.72 10.64 36.63
N ARG A 204 6.38 10.28 35.52
CA ARG A 204 7.32 11.17 34.80
C ARG A 204 7.35 10.82 33.30
N PHE A 205 7.46 11.92 32.54
CA PHE A 205 7.44 12.15 31.09
C PHE A 205 8.23 11.17 30.22
#